data_AF-A0A840XS27-F1
#
_entry.id   AF-A0A840XS27-F1
#
_cell.length_a   1.000
_cell.length_b   1.000
_cell.length_c   1.000
_cell.angle_alpha   90.00
_cell.angle_beta   90.00
_cell.angle_gamma   90.00
#
_symmetry.space_group_name_H-M   'P 1'
#
loop_
_entity.id
_entity.type
_entity.pdbx_description
1 polymer ?
#
loop_
_entity_poly.entity_id
_entity_poly.type
_entity_poly.pdbx_seq_one_letter_code
_entity_poly.pdbx_strand_id
1 'polypeptide(L)'
;MASKDILAEVAAERSRQDARWGGSGHDDAMTMTEFARLIADYAGWARVKAREGALDEARLRFLQVAALAVAAVERLDRDRSGASAPAPAPRDIDWE
;
A
#
# COMPACT_ATOMS: atom_id res chain seq x y z
N MET A 1 1.31 -11.56 24.79
CA MET A 1 2.18 -11.23 23.64
C MET A 1 2.24 -9.72 23.56
N ALA A 2 3.42 -9.13 23.68
CA ALA A 2 3.55 -7.68 23.70
C ALA A 2 2.98 -7.11 22.39
N SER A 3 2.04 -6.18 22.51
CA SER A 3 1.60 -5.30 21.44
C SER A 3 2.80 -4.56 20.91
N LYS A 4 3.53 -5.15 19.95
CA LYS A 4 4.33 -4.35 19.03
C LYS A 4 3.36 -3.35 18.43
N ASP A 5 3.73 -2.08 18.52
CA ASP A 5 2.87 -0.99 18.08
C ASP A 5 2.48 -1.24 16.62
N ILE A 6 1.20 -1.52 16.38
CA ILE A 6 0.68 -1.84 15.04
C ILE A 6 0.99 -0.69 14.09
N LEU A 7 1.02 0.56 14.58
CA LEU A 7 1.41 1.71 13.78
C LEU A 7 2.89 1.65 13.38
N ALA A 8 3.78 1.19 14.26
CA ALA A 8 5.18 0.98 13.93
C ALA A 8 5.37 -0.15 12.90
N GLU A 9 4.53 -1.18 12.93
CA GLU A 9 4.56 -2.24 11.91
C GLU A 9 4.04 -1.77 10.55
N VAL A 10 3.00 -0.93 10.52
CA VAL A 10 2.54 -0.27 9.29
C VAL A 10 3.64 0.66 8.75
N ALA A 11 4.32 1.41 9.60
CA ALA A 11 5.43 2.27 9.19
C ALA A 11 6.62 1.47 8.63
N ALA A 12 6.95 0.32 9.25
CA ALA A 12 7.99 -0.58 8.75
C ALA A 12 7.61 -1.22 7.42
N GLU A 13 6.35 -1.63 7.27
CA GLU A 13 5.78 -2.10 6.01
C GLU A 13 5.87 -1.03 4.92
N ARG A 14 5.47 0.22 5.21
CA ARG A 14 5.57 1.35 4.28
C ARG A 14 7.02 1.57 3.84
N SER A 15 7.96 1.59 4.79
CA SER A 15 9.39 1.71 4.51
C SER A 15 9.90 0.59 3.58
N ARG A 16 9.39 -0.65 3.74
CA ARG A 16 9.74 -1.76 2.84
C ARG A 16 9.17 -1.56 1.44
N GLN A 17 7.92 -1.09 1.31
CA GLN A 17 7.31 -0.77 0.03
C GLN A 17 8.09 0.35 -0.69
N ASP A 18 8.49 1.39 0.05
CA ASP A 18 9.32 2.47 -0.49
C ASP A 18 10.63 1.94 -1.06
N ALA A 19 11.34 1.11 -0.29
CA ALA A 19 12.59 0.50 -0.71
C ALA A 19 12.41 -0.43 -1.93
N ARG A 20 11.26 -1.10 -2.04
CA ARG A 20 10.97 -2.03 -3.15
C ARG A 20 10.56 -1.31 -4.44
N TRP A 21 9.74 -0.27 -4.33
CA TRP A 21 9.04 0.31 -5.47
C TRP A 21 9.52 1.72 -5.85
N GLY A 22 10.31 2.39 -5.01
CA GLY A 22 10.85 3.72 -5.27
C GLY A 22 10.13 4.85 -4.52
N GLY A 23 9.37 4.51 -3.47
CA GLY A 23 8.74 5.46 -2.55
C GLY A 23 7.81 6.46 -3.22
N SER A 24 7.86 7.71 -2.79
CA SER A 24 6.94 8.77 -3.25
C SER A 24 6.96 8.98 -4.77
N GLY A 25 8.11 8.78 -5.43
CA GLY A 25 8.20 8.89 -6.89
C GLY A 25 7.40 7.81 -7.62
N HIS A 26 7.28 6.62 -7.03
CA HIS A 26 6.42 5.56 -7.52
C HIS A 26 4.94 5.86 -7.24
N ASP A 27 4.63 6.28 -6.01
CA ASP A 27 3.24 6.60 -5.64
C ASP A 27 2.67 7.71 -6.53
N ASP A 28 3.45 8.77 -6.78
CA ASP A 28 3.03 9.91 -7.61
C ASP A 28 2.68 9.45 -9.04
N ALA A 29 3.32 8.36 -9.48
CA ALA A 29 3.06 7.74 -10.77
C ALA A 29 1.82 6.83 -10.78
N MET A 30 1.22 6.51 -9.64
CA MET A 30 -0.02 5.73 -9.54
C MET A 30 -1.24 6.66 -9.55
N THR A 31 -2.38 6.14 -10.00
CA THR A 31 -3.71 6.75 -9.87
C THR A 31 -4.40 6.28 -8.60
N MET A 32 -5.41 7.02 -8.13
CA MET A 32 -6.26 6.59 -7.00
C MET A 32 -7.02 5.29 -7.31
N THR A 33 -7.36 5.05 -8.58
CA THR A 33 -7.97 3.78 -9.02
C THR A 33 -7.00 2.61 -8.85
N GLU A 34 -5.72 2.78 -9.17
CA GLU A 34 -4.70 1.74 -8.97
C GLU A 34 -4.47 1.46 -7.48
N PHE A 35 -4.39 2.50 -6.64
CA PHE A 35 -4.34 2.30 -5.18
C PHE A 35 -5.55 1.53 -4.66
N ALA A 36 -6.76 1.93 -5.05
CA ALA A 36 -7.99 1.26 -4.61
C ALA A 36 -8.04 -0.20 -5.06
N ARG A 37 -7.59 -0.49 -6.29
CA ARG A 37 -7.50 -1.86 -6.82
C ARG A 37 -6.51 -2.71 -6.01
N LEU A 38 -5.29 -2.23 -5.78
CA LEU A 38 -4.28 -2.97 -5.01
C LEU A 38 -4.75 -3.22 -3.56
N ILE A 39 -5.37 -2.23 -2.94
CA ILE A 39 -5.98 -2.37 -1.60
C ILE A 39 -7.03 -3.48 -1.61
N ALA A 40 -7.93 -3.49 -2.59
CA ALA A 40 -8.96 -4.51 -2.72
C ALA A 40 -8.38 -5.91 -2.96
N ASP A 41 -7.36 -6.03 -3.82
CA ASP A 41 -6.71 -7.30 -4.15
C ASP A 41 -6.01 -7.90 -2.92
N TYR A 42 -5.23 -7.10 -2.18
CA TYR A 42 -4.54 -7.55 -0.97
C TYR A 42 -5.52 -7.87 0.16
N ALA A 43 -6.60 -7.11 0.31
CA ALA A 43 -7.68 -7.44 1.25
C ALA A 43 -8.38 -8.76 0.86
N GLY A 44 -8.59 -8.98 -0.44
CA GLY A 44 -9.09 -10.23 -0.99
C GLY A 44 -8.20 -11.43 -0.65
N TRP A 45 -6.88 -11.29 -0.80
CA TRP A 45 -5.91 -12.31 -0.39
C TRP A 45 -5.89 -12.53 1.12
N ALA A 46 -5.97 -11.47 1.93
CA ALA A 46 -6.06 -11.58 3.38
C ALA A 46 -7.24 -12.47 3.80
N ARG A 47 -8.41 -12.25 3.17
CA ARG A 47 -9.61 -13.06 3.39
C ARG A 47 -9.40 -14.54 3.01
N VAL A 48 -8.76 -14.82 1.87
CA VAL A 48 -8.46 -16.20 1.43
C VAL A 48 -7.53 -16.88 2.45
N LYS A 49 -6.45 -16.22 2.87
CA LYS A 49 -5.50 -16.75 3.84
C LYS A 49 -6.12 -17.02 5.21
N ALA A 50 -6.98 -16.12 5.67
CA ALA A 50 -7.73 -16.33 6.91
C ALA A 50 -8.64 -17.57 6.83
N ARG A 51 -9.33 -17.76 5.69
CA ARG A 51 -10.18 -18.95 5.46
C ARG A 51 -9.38 -20.26 5.43
N GLU A 52 -8.13 -20.22 4.96
CA GLU A 52 -7.21 -21.34 4.94
C GLU A 52 -6.55 -21.62 6.31
N GLY A 53 -6.81 -20.79 7.33
CA GLY A 53 -6.18 -20.90 8.65
C GLY A 53 -4.77 -20.30 8.72
N ALA A 54 -4.28 -19.69 7.64
CA ALA A 54 -2.98 -19.02 7.57
C ALA A 54 -3.08 -17.59 8.16
N LEU A 55 -3.31 -17.49 9.48
CA LEU A 55 -3.62 -16.21 10.14
C LEU A 55 -2.46 -15.20 10.10
N ASP A 56 -1.21 -15.66 10.18
CA ASP A 56 -0.04 -14.76 10.10
C ASP A 56 0.11 -14.16 8.70
N GLU A 57 -0.16 -14.95 7.65
CA GLU A 57 -0.18 -14.46 6.27
C GLU A 57 -1.33 -13.47 6.06
N ALA A 58 -2.52 -13.77 6.60
CA ALA A 58 -3.65 -12.85 6.54
C ALA A 58 -3.33 -11.51 7.23
N ARG A 59 -2.70 -11.56 8.40
CA ARG A 59 -2.24 -10.37 9.14
C ARG A 59 -1.23 -9.56 8.32
N LEU A 60 -0.26 -10.23 7.68
CA LEU A 60 0.71 -9.57 6.81
C LEU A 60 0.02 -8.87 5.62
N ARG A 61 -0.98 -9.50 5.01
CA ARG A 61 -1.76 -8.87 3.92
C ARG A 61 -2.52 -7.63 4.41
N PHE A 62 -3.08 -7.64 5.61
CA PHE A 62 -3.70 -6.44 6.19
C PHE A 62 -2.71 -5.33 6.51
N LEU A 63 -1.49 -5.64 6.96
CA LEU A 63 -0.44 -4.63 7.12
C LEU A 63 -0.08 -3.99 5.77
N GLN A 64 0.06 -4.80 4.71
CA GLN A 64 0.32 -4.30 3.36
C GLN A 64 -0.80 -3.37 2.86
N VAL A 65 -2.06 -3.73 3.12
CA VAL A 65 -3.22 -2.85 2.83
C VAL A 65 -3.11 -1.52 3.59
N ALA A 66 -2.80 -1.57 4.89
CA ALA A 66 -2.69 -0.35 5.69
C ALA A 66 -1.57 0.58 5.16
N ALA A 67 -0.41 0.03 4.78
CA ALA A 67 0.66 0.82 4.21
C ALA A 67 0.34 1.38 2.80
N LEU A 68 -0.38 0.62 1.97
CA LEU A 68 -0.89 1.13 0.68
C LEU A 68 -1.88 2.29 0.88
N ALA A 69 -2.74 2.21 1.89
CA ALA A 69 -3.65 3.30 2.24
C ALA A 69 -2.89 4.54 2.73
N VAL A 70 -1.82 4.36 3.51
CA VAL A 70 -0.92 5.46 3.91
C VAL A 70 -0.29 6.11 2.67
N ALA A 71 0.29 5.32 1.76
CA ALA A 71 0.88 5.81 0.52
C ALA A 71 -0.11 6.64 -0.33
N ALA A 72 -1.37 6.18 -0.43
CA ALA A 72 -2.42 6.90 -1.13
C ALA A 72 -2.73 8.26 -0.48
N VAL A 73 -2.80 8.32 0.86
CA VAL A 73 -3.00 9.58 1.61
C VAL A 73 -1.80 10.52 1.43
N GLU A 74 -0.57 10.01 1.56
CA GLU A 74 0.65 10.79 1.37
C GLU A 74 0.70 11.43 -0.03
N ARG A 75 0.30 10.69 -1.06
CA ARG A 75 0.16 11.23 -2.43
C ARG A 75 -0.92 12.30 -2.52
N LEU A 76 -2.11 12.07 -1.96
CA LEU A 76 -3.19 13.08 -1.96
C LEU A 76 -2.78 14.37 -1.25
N ASP A 77 -1.98 14.27 -0.19
CA ASP A 77 -1.44 15.43 0.51
C ASP A 77 -0.37 16.16 -0.33
N ARG A 78 0.46 15.43 -1.09
CA ARG A 78 1.39 16.02 -2.08
C ARG A 78 0.65 16.69 -3.24
N ASP A 79 -0.39 16.06 -3.79
CA ASP A 79 -1.25 16.64 -4.83
C ASP A 79 -1.86 17.97 -4.36
N ARG A 80 -2.37 18.00 -3.13
CA ARG A 80 -2.96 19.21 -2.53
C ARG A 80 -1.96 20.34 -2.30
N SER A 81 -0.71 19.99 -2.02
CA SER A 81 0.38 20.95 -1.81
C SER A 81 1.13 21.32 -3.09
N GLY A 82 0.77 20.71 -4.23
CA GLY A 82 1.47 20.90 -5.51
C GLY A 82 2.89 20.32 -5.54
N ALA A 83 3.19 19.41 -4.62
CA ALA A 83 4.51 18.81 -4.44
C ALA A 83 4.67 17.46 -5.16
N SER A 84 3.58 16.89 -5.70
CA SER A 84 3.64 15.65 -6.47
C SER A 84 4.18 15.88 -7.88
N ALA A 85 4.81 14.85 -8.45
CA ALA A 85 5.17 14.85 -9.85
C ALA A 85 3.91 14.99 -10.75
N PRO A 86 4.02 15.63 -11.94
CA PRO A 86 2.89 15.74 -12.86
C PRO A 86 2.35 14.35 -13.20
N ALA A 87 1.02 14.21 -13.15
CA ALA A 87 0.33 12.94 -13.34
C ALA A 87 0.81 12.24 -14.64
N PRO A 88 1.26 10.98 -14.57
CA PRO A 88 1.66 10.27 -15.78
C PRO A 88 0.44 9.99 -16.66
N ALA A 89 0.69 9.79 -17.96
CA ALA A 89 -0.31 9.23 -18.86
C ALA A 89 -0.81 7.87 -18.32
N PRO A 90 -2.07 7.47 -18.61
CA PRO A 90 -2.59 6.16 -18.23
C PRO A 90 -1.64 5.04 -18.71
N ARG A 91 -1.32 4.10 -17.82
CA ARG A 91 -0.47 2.94 -18.14
C ARG A 91 -1.20 1.65 -17.76
N ASP A 92 -1.04 0.62 -18.59
CA ASP A 92 -1.27 -0.76 -18.17
C ASP A 92 -0.04 -1.19 -17.37
N ILE A 93 -0.11 -1.12 -16.04
CA ILE A 93 0.99 -1.57 -15.17
C ILE A 93 0.77 -3.03 -14.78
N ASP A 94 1.77 -3.85 -15.06
CA ASP A 94 1.89 -5.22 -14.57
C ASP A 94 2.48 -5.19 -13.14
N TRP A 95 1.77 -5.78 -12.19
CA TRP A 95 1.97 -5.65 -10.74
C TRP A 95 2.39 -6.97 -10.06
N GLU A 96 2.68 -8.00 -10.84
CA GLU A 96 3.23 -9.29 -10.35
C GLU A 96 4.72 -9.18 -9.99
#